data_AF-D2QE55-F1
#
_entry.id   AF-D2QE55-F1
#
_cell.length_a   1.000
_cell.length_b   1.000
_cell.length_c   1.000
_cell.angle_alpha   90.00
_cell.angle_beta   90.00
_cell.angle_gamma   90.00
#
_symmetry.space_group_name_H-M   'P 1'
#
loop_
_entity.id
_entity.type
_entity.pdbx_description
1 polymer ?
#
loop_
_entity_poly.entity_id
_entity_poly.type
_entity_poly.pdbx_seq_one_letter_code
_entity_poly.pdbx_strand_id
1 'polypeptide(L)' 'MESIHVPKLATQSAETTVTRSGRRKGNGQATAALLIQMATEILTASPTLRKKANITLMDLAAADKVRKDLTKKSGTLH' A
#
# COMPACT_ATOMS: atom_id res chain seq x y z
N MET A 1 -24.37 15.29 -41.08
CA MET A 1 -23.84 14.01 -40.56
C MET A 1 -22.66 14.36 -39.69
N GLU A 2 -22.90 14.53 -38.39
CA GLU A 2 -21.88 15.01 -37.45
C GLU A 2 -20.89 13.88 -37.14
N SER A 3 -19.62 14.09 -37.44
CA SER A 3 -18.54 13.12 -37.24
C SER A 3 -17.94 13.24 -35.85
N ILE A 4 -18.04 12.17 -35.07
CA ILE A 4 -17.46 12.04 -33.73
C ILE A 4 -15.94 11.85 -33.87
N HIS A 5 -15.17 12.86 -33.44
CA HIS A 5 -13.72 12.73 -33.31
C HIS A 5 -13.40 12.03 -32.00
N VAL A 6 -12.91 10.80 -32.09
CA VAL A 6 -12.43 10.03 -30.93
C VAL A 6 -10.99 10.49 -30.62
N PRO A 7 -10.70 11.06 -29.44
CA PRO A 7 -9.33 11.30 -29.04
C PRO A 7 -8.65 9.96 -28.75
N LYS A 8 -7.74 9.58 -29.64
CA LYS A 8 -6.82 8.45 -29.47
C LYS A 8 -5.86 8.79 -28.32
N LEU A 9 -6.11 8.21 -27.14
CA LEU A 9 -5.11 8.21 -26.07
C LEU A 9 -3.93 7.37 -26.52
N ALA A 10 -2.88 8.04 -26.95
CA ALA A 10 -1.56 7.47 -27.14
C ALA A 10 -0.77 7.59 -25.84
N THR A 11 0.09 6.58 -25.61
CA THR A 11 1.27 6.58 -24.71
C THR A 11 0.95 6.41 -23.21
N GLN A 12 1.71 5.65 -22.41
CA GLN A 12 3.16 5.45 -22.39
C GLN A 12 3.53 4.05 -21.84
N SER A 13 4.55 3.45 -22.45
CA SER A 13 5.33 2.35 -21.89
C SER A 13 6.01 2.84 -20.61
N ALA A 14 5.65 2.28 -19.46
CA ALA A 14 6.29 2.59 -18.19
C ALA A 14 7.51 1.68 -17.98
N GLU A 15 8.56 1.90 -18.77
CA GLU A 15 9.91 1.51 -18.38
C GLU A 15 10.47 2.62 -17.49
N THR A 16 10.07 2.64 -16.22
CA THR A 16 10.66 3.51 -15.22
C THR A 16 11.95 2.88 -14.73
N THR A 17 13.05 3.22 -15.40
CA THR A 17 14.38 3.22 -14.78
C THR A 17 14.28 3.90 -13.42
N VAL A 18 14.47 3.11 -12.35
CA VAL A 18 14.42 3.57 -10.96
C VAL A 18 15.61 4.49 -10.72
N THR A 19 15.44 5.77 -11.04
CA THR A 19 16.32 6.83 -10.57
C THR A 19 16.24 6.82 -9.05
N ARG A 20 17.37 6.46 -8.43
CA ARG A 20 17.58 6.35 -6.99
C ARG A 20 17.52 7.75 -6.37
N SER A 21 16.31 8.30 -6.30
CA SER A 21 15.98 9.56 -5.64
C SER A 21 16.52 9.54 -4.21
N GLY A 22 17.27 10.58 -3.87
CA GLY A 22 17.98 10.73 -2.60
C GLY A 22 17.10 10.35 -1.42
N ARG A 23 17.56 9.34 -0.67
CA ARG A 23 16.89 8.72 0.48
C ARG A 23 16.76 9.71 1.62
N ARG A 24 15.76 10.61 1.56
CA ARG A 24 15.28 11.29 2.76
C ARG A 24 14.92 10.19 3.76
N LYS A 25 15.50 10.21 4.97
CA LYS A 25 15.15 9.31 6.09
C LYS A 25 13.71 9.61 6.53
N GLY A 26 12.72 9.27 5.69
CA GLY A 26 11.34 9.22 6.11
C GLY A 26 11.20 8.13 7.17
N ASN A 27 10.32 8.34 8.15
CA ASN A 27 10.01 7.35 9.18
C ASN A 27 9.26 6.17 8.52
N GLY A 28 9.98 5.33 7.77
CA GLY A 28 9.41 4.23 7.01
C GLY A 28 8.73 3.20 7.91
N GLN A 29 9.12 3.14 9.18
CA GLN A 29 8.46 2.32 10.20
C GLN A 29 7.05 2.84 10.50
N ALA A 30 6.90 4.15 10.75
CA ALA A 30 5.59 4.76 10.95
C ALA A 30 4.71 4.68 9.69
N THR A 31 5.28 4.91 8.50
CA THR A 31 4.53 4.76 7.24
C THR A 31 4.07 3.31 7.04
N ALA A 32 4.94 2.33 7.28
CA ALA A 32 4.56 0.92 7.18
C ALA A 32 3.47 0.55 8.19
N ALA A 33 3.57 1.03 9.44
CA ALA A 33 2.54 0.80 10.46
C ALA A 33 1.17 1.37 10.02
N LEU A 34 1.15 2.57 9.45
CA LEU A 34 -0.05 3.20 8.90
C LEU A 34 -0.64 2.40 7.73
N LEU A 35 0.19 1.98 6.78
CA LEU A 35 -0.25 1.18 5.63
C LEU A 35 -0.85 -0.16 6.05
N ILE A 36 -0.23 -0.83 7.02
CA ILE A 36 -0.75 -2.09 7.58
C ILE A 36 -2.10 -1.85 8.25
N GLN A 37 -2.26 -0.75 9.00
CA GLN A 37 -3.54 -0.41 9.61
C GLN A 37 -4.64 -0.24 8.57
N MET A 38 -4.43 0.61 7.56
CA MET A 38 -5.41 0.85 6.51
C MET A 38 -5.78 -0.43 5.75
N ALA A 39 -4.78 -1.25 5.39
CA ALA A 39 -5.02 -2.52 4.71
C ALA A 39 -5.86 -3.48 5.58
N THR A 40 -5.55 -3.57 6.88
CA THR A 40 -6.29 -4.41 7.83
C THR A 40 -7.73 -3.95 7.97
N GLU A 41 -7.99 -2.64 8.03
CA GLU A 41 -9.32 -2.06 8.06
C GLU A 41 -10.13 -2.41 6.79
N ILE A 42 -9.53 -2.24 5.61
CA ILE A 42 -10.16 -2.58 4.32
C ILE A 42 -10.51 -4.07 4.24
N LEU A 43 -9.58 -4.96 4.62
CA LEU A 43 -9.75 -6.41 4.54
C LEU A 43 -10.70 -6.96 5.61
N THR A 44 -10.86 -6.24 6.71
CA THR A 44 -11.84 -6.55 7.76
C THR A 44 -13.23 -6.11 7.32
N ALA A 45 -13.36 -4.91 6.75
CA ALA A 45 -14.62 -4.39 6.20
C ALA A 45 -15.11 -5.16 4.97
N SER A 46 -14.20 -5.74 4.16
CA SER A 46 -14.53 -6.48 2.95
C SER A 46 -14.05 -7.94 2.98
N PRO A 47 -14.89 -8.88 3.47
CA PRO A 47 -14.57 -10.31 3.47
C PRO A 47 -14.35 -10.89 2.06
N THR A 48 -14.99 -10.33 1.03
CA THR A 48 -14.81 -10.74 -0.37
C THR A 48 -13.43 -10.37 -0.90
N LEU A 49 -12.93 -9.16 -0.60
CA LEU A 49 -11.58 -8.75 -0.99
C LEU A 49 -10.53 -9.60 -0.28
N ARG A 50 -10.73 -9.87 1.02
CA ARG A 50 -9.87 -10.77 1.80
C ARG A 50 -9.79 -12.17 1.18
N LYS A 51 -10.94 -12.76 0.80
CA LYS A 51 -10.98 -14.07 0.11
C LYS A 51 -10.28 -14.02 -1.24
N LYS A 52 -10.49 -12.97 -2.05
CA LYS A 52 -9.81 -12.81 -3.35
C LYS A 52 -8.29 -12.71 -3.22
N ALA A 53 -7.81 -12.12 -2.13
CA ALA A 53 -6.38 -12.01 -1.83
C ALA A 53 -5.80 -13.27 -1.16
N ASN A 54 -6.59 -14.32 -0.92
CA ASN A 54 -6.20 -15.52 -0.16
C ASN A 54 -5.62 -15.20 1.24
N ILE A 55 -6.14 -14.15 1.88
CA ILE A 55 -5.70 -13.73 3.21
C ILE A 55 -6.60 -14.36 4.27
N THR A 56 -6.02 -14.97 5.29
CA THR A 56 -6.76 -15.57 6.41
C THR A 56 -6.92 -14.58 7.57
N LEU A 57 -7.78 -14.92 8.54
CA LEU A 57 -7.86 -14.15 9.79
C LEU A 57 -6.54 -14.21 10.60
N MET A 58 -5.77 -15.30 10.45
CA MET A 58 -4.47 -15.45 11.09
C MET A 58 -3.45 -14.45 10.52
N ASP A 59 -3.48 -14.22 9.20
CA ASP A 59 -2.61 -13.24 8.54
C ASP A 59 -2.93 -11.81 8.98
N LEU A 60 -4.21 -11.48 9.19
CA LEU A 60 -4.61 -10.18 9.75
C LEU A 60 -4.07 -9.99 11.18
N ALA A 61 -4.17 -11.02 12.02
CA ALA A 61 -3.62 -10.97 13.38
C ALA A 61 -2.09 -10.84 13.40
N ALA A 62 -1.41 -11.53 12.47
CA ALA A 62 0.03 -11.41 12.29
C ALA A 62 0.44 -10.01 11.83
N ALA A 63 -0.31 -9.42 10.88
CA ALA A 63 -0.09 -8.06 10.41
C ALA A 63 -0.24 -7.04 11.56
N ASP A 64 -1.25 -7.23 12.43
CA ASP A 64 -1.44 -6.39 13.61
C ASP A 64 -0.29 -6.47 14.62
N LYS A 65 0.31 -7.66 14.78
CA LYS A 65 1.52 -7.82 15.60
C LYS A 65 2.69 -7.05 15.01
N VAL A 66 2.92 -7.19 13.70
CA VAL A 66 3.98 -6.44 12.99
C VAL A 66 3.76 -4.93 13.14
N ARG A 67 2.53 -4.43 12.93
CA ARG A 67 2.19 -3.02 13.13
C ARG A 67 2.61 -2.52 14.51
N LYS A 68 2.23 -3.26 15.57
CA LYS A 68 2.60 -2.90 16.96
C LYS A 68 4.11 -2.85 17.16
N ASP A 69 4.86 -3.79 16.58
CA ASP A 69 6.31 -3.83 16.67
C ASP A 69 6.97 -2.66 15.92
N LEU A 70 6.45 -2.30 14.74
CA LEU A 70 6.91 -1.13 13.98
C LEU A 70 6.66 0.17 14.74
N THR A 71 5.48 0.32 15.36
CA THR A 71 5.15 1.51 16.17
C THR A 71 6.08 1.63 17.38
N LYS A 72 6.33 0.55 18.11
CA LYS A 72 7.27 0.54 19.25
C LYS A 72 8.69 0.95 18.83
N LYS A 73 9.20 0.36 17.74
CA LYS A 73 10.53 0.69 17.21
C LYS A 73 10.62 2.13 16.72
N SER A 74 9.53 2.66 16.14
CA SER A 74 9.47 4.05 15.69
C SER A 74 9.48 5.07 16.84
N GLY A 75 9.00 4.69 18.03
CA GLY A 75 9.02 5.53 19.23
C GLY A 75 10.29 5.41 20.08
N THR A 76 11.25 4.55 19.71
CA THR A 76 12.50 4.34 20.47
C THR A 76 13.67 5.20 19.93
N LEU A 77 13.39 6.24 19.16
CA LEU A 77 14.37 7.27 18.78
C LEU A 77 14.10 8.53 19.60
N HIS A 78 14.57 8.54 20.84
CA HIS A 78 14.72 9.72 21.70
C HIS A 78 16.16 9.74 22.22
#